data_AF-A0A6M4P845-F1
#
_entry.id   AF-A0A6M4P845-F1
#
_cell.length_a   1.000
_cell.length_b   1.000
_cell.length_c   1.000
_cell.angle_alpha   90.00
_cell.angle_beta   90.00
_cell.angle_gamma   90.00
#
_symmetry.space_group_name_H-M   'P 1'
#
loop_
_entity.id
_entity.type
_entity.pdbx_description
1 polymer ?
#
loop_
_entity_poly.entity_id
_entity_poly.type
_entity_poly.pdbx_seq_one_letter_code
_entity_poly.pdbx_strand_id
1 'polypeptide(L)'
;MTNSATAPVTNDQLPKTQIETVRAHLMTGSSITTWDAYRLYRITSLAQRIFELRKSGLEIQSEMVIHNDKRFSLYWLDEATLLESELSNSEVS
;
A
#
# COMPACT_ATOMS: atom_id res chain seq x y z
N MET A 1 -30.79 -9.25 -0.03
CA MET A 1 -30.12 -9.45 -1.33
C MET A 1 -30.43 -8.26 -2.21
N THR A 2 -29.45 -7.41 -2.51
CA THR A 2 -29.38 -6.63 -3.75
C THR A 2 -27.92 -6.27 -3.98
N ASN A 3 -27.34 -6.96 -4.95
CA ASN A 3 -26.05 -6.69 -5.51
C ASN A 3 -26.05 -5.27 -6.10
N SER A 4 -24.97 -4.51 -5.88
CA SER A 4 -24.67 -3.33 -6.68
C SER A 4 -23.25 -3.45 -7.17
N ALA A 5 -23.14 -4.00 -8.38
CA ALA A 5 -21.98 -3.84 -9.23
C ALA A 5 -21.98 -2.40 -9.77
N THR A 6 -20.86 -1.70 -9.61
CA THR A 6 -20.49 -0.47 -10.33
C THR A 6 -18.98 -0.61 -10.52
N ALA A 7 -18.57 -1.24 -11.63
CA ALA A 7 -18.09 -0.63 -12.87
C ALA A 7 -16.59 -0.24 -12.80
N PRO A 8 -15.79 -0.56 -13.84
CA PRO A 8 -14.36 -0.29 -13.86
C PRO A 8 -14.13 1.20 -14.08
N VAL A 9 -13.51 1.88 -13.12
CA VAL A 9 -13.07 3.26 -13.32
C VAL A 9 -11.66 3.22 -13.88
N THR A 10 -11.57 3.19 -15.21
CA THR A 10 -10.39 3.69 -15.93
C THR A 10 -10.46 5.22 -15.85
N ASN A 11 -9.61 5.84 -15.05
CA ASN A 11 -9.44 7.30 -15.09
C ASN A 11 -7.99 7.67 -14.73
N ASP A 12 -7.24 8.06 -15.76
CA ASP A 12 -5.93 8.70 -15.69
C ASP A 12 -5.96 9.88 -14.71
N GLN A 13 -5.16 9.76 -13.64
CA GLN A 13 -4.87 10.77 -12.61
C GLN A 13 -6.02 11.11 -11.65
N LEU A 14 -6.28 10.21 -10.70
CA LEU A 14 -7.05 10.50 -9.48
C LEU A 14 -6.26 11.48 -8.56
N PRO A 15 -6.96 12.31 -7.75
CA PRO A 15 -6.30 13.07 -6.69
C PRO A 15 -5.60 12.09 -5.78
N LYS A 16 -4.26 12.23 -5.63
CA LYS A 16 -3.40 11.29 -4.88
C LYS A 16 -4.08 10.89 -3.57
N THR A 17 -4.67 9.71 -3.57
CA THR A 17 -5.39 9.19 -2.43
C THR A 17 -4.37 8.80 -1.36
N GLN A 18 -4.79 8.75 -0.10
CA GLN A 18 -3.94 8.24 0.98
C GLN A 18 -3.40 6.83 0.66
N ILE A 19 -4.17 6.03 -0.08
CA ILE A 19 -3.80 4.70 -0.55
C ILE A 19 -2.63 4.78 -1.53
N GLU A 20 -2.71 5.64 -2.54
CA GLU A 20 -1.64 5.84 -3.52
C GLU A 20 -0.38 6.41 -2.88
N THR A 21 -0.52 7.27 -1.87
CA THR A 21 0.64 7.80 -1.13
C THR A 21 1.38 6.68 -0.39
N VAL A 22 0.63 5.80 0.29
CA VAL A 22 1.21 4.62 0.96
C VAL A 22 1.82 3.66 -0.07
N ARG A 23 1.11 3.41 -1.19
CA ARG A 23 1.61 2.57 -2.28
C ARG A 23 2.92 3.11 -2.84
N ALA A 24 2.98 4.40 -3.16
CA ALA A 24 4.18 5.03 -3.69
C ALA A 24 5.35 4.92 -2.71
N HIS A 25 5.13 5.15 -1.41
CA HIS A 25 6.16 4.97 -0.38
C HIS A 25 6.65 3.53 -0.28
N LEU A 26 5.75 2.55 -0.38
CA LEU A 26 6.12 1.14 -0.35
C LEU A 26 6.89 0.72 -1.61
N MET A 27 6.49 1.26 -2.78
CA MET A 27 7.11 0.98 -4.08
C MET A 27 8.55 1.50 -4.18
N THR A 28 8.98 2.42 -3.31
CA THR A 28 10.41 2.80 -3.24
C THR A 28 11.27 1.77 -2.51
N GLY A 29 10.71 0.61 -2.13
CA GLY A 29 11.38 -0.39 -1.30
C GLY A 29 11.52 0.03 0.17
N SER A 30 10.84 1.11 0.58
CA SER A 30 10.85 1.58 1.96
C SER A 30 9.73 0.96 2.77
N SER A 31 10.03 0.60 4.01
CA SER A 31 9.01 0.18 4.97
C SER A 31 8.29 1.39 5.57
N ILE A 32 7.10 1.14 6.11
CA ILE A 32 6.28 2.17 6.76
C ILE A 32 5.63 1.61 8.01
N THR A 33 5.73 2.35 9.12
CA THR A 33 4.98 2.05 10.34
C THR A 33 3.71 2.90 10.42
N THR A 34 2.78 2.51 11.29
CA THR A 34 1.62 3.35 11.62
C THR A 34 2.04 4.75 12.08
N TRP A 35 3.18 4.86 12.79
CA TRP A 35 3.69 6.14 13.27
C TRP A 35 4.26 6.99 12.14
N ASP A 36 5.00 6.39 11.20
CA ASP A 36 5.54 7.10 10.04
C ASP A 36 4.41 7.60 9.14
N ALA A 37 3.39 6.78 8.90
CA ALA A 37 2.21 7.16 8.14
C ALA A 37 1.47 8.36 8.77
N TYR A 38 1.38 8.39 10.11
CA TYR A 38 0.80 9.52 10.82
C TYR A 38 1.69 10.77 10.73
N ARG A 39 3.01 10.63 10.87
CA ARG A 39 3.95 11.75 10.88
C ARG A 39 4.15 12.39 9.51
N LEU A 40 4.34 11.56 8.48
CA LEU A 40 4.65 12.00 7.11
C LEU A 40 3.39 12.41 6.35
N TYR A 41 2.32 11.62 6.48
CA TYR A 41 1.15 11.71 5.61
C TYR A 41 -0.15 12.03 6.36
N ARG A 42 -0.11 12.18 7.70
CA ARG A 42 -1.29 12.38 8.56
C ARG A 42 -2.34 11.26 8.40
N ILE A 43 -1.89 10.05 8.07
CA ILE A 43 -2.75 8.88 7.91
C ILE A 43 -2.87 8.16 9.25
N THR A 44 -4.08 8.14 9.80
CA THR A 44 -4.40 7.41 11.04
C THR A 44 -4.86 5.97 10.78
N SER A 45 -5.47 5.71 9.62
CA SER A 45 -6.00 4.41 9.22
C SER A 45 -5.10 3.66 8.24
N LEU A 46 -3.80 3.50 8.56
CA LEU A 46 -2.83 2.83 7.69
C LEU A 46 -3.26 1.38 7.37
N ALA A 47 -3.66 0.62 8.38
CA ALA A 47 -4.04 -0.79 8.21
C ALA A 47 -5.19 -0.99 7.20
N GLN A 48 -6.15 -0.07 7.16
CA GLN A 48 -7.20 -0.09 6.13
C GLN A 48 -6.64 0.11 4.73
N ARG A 49 -5.65 1.00 4.55
CA ARG A 49 -5.05 1.25 3.23
C ARG A 49 -4.24 0.06 2.76
N ILE A 50 -3.50 -0.57 3.67
CA ILE A 50 -2.78 -1.82 3.39
C ILE A 50 -3.76 -2.93 2.98
N PHE A 51 -4.90 -3.05 3.67
CA PHE A 51 -5.92 -4.03 3.32
C PHE A 51 -6.50 -3.80 1.91
N GLU A 52 -6.84 -2.56 1.55
CA GLU A 52 -7.30 -2.23 0.20
C GLU A 52 -6.24 -2.53 -0.86
N LEU A 53 -4.96 -2.25 -0.57
CA LEU A 53 -3.85 -2.59 -1.48
C LEU A 53 -3.70 -4.10 -1.66
N ARG A 54 -3.78 -4.89 -0.58
CA ARG A 54 -3.80 -6.36 -0.65
C ARG A 54 -4.97 -6.88 -1.48
N LYS A 55 -6.16 -6.28 -1.30
CA LYS A 55 -7.36 -6.60 -2.08
C LYS A 55 -7.20 -6.26 -3.56
N SER A 56 -6.41 -5.24 -3.90
CA SER A 56 -6.07 -4.90 -5.28
C SER A 56 -5.08 -5.86 -5.95
N GLY A 57 -4.55 -6.85 -5.20
CA GLY A 57 -3.59 -7.84 -5.69
C GLY A 57 -2.14 -7.53 -5.32
N LEU A 58 -1.89 -6.55 -4.44
CA LEU A 58 -0.53 -6.21 -4.03
C LEU A 58 -0.12 -6.97 -2.76
N GLU A 59 0.91 -7.82 -2.85
CA GLU A 59 1.39 -8.61 -1.71
C GLU A 59 2.26 -7.75 -0.77
N ILE A 60 1.60 -7.12 0.20
CA ILE A 60 2.27 -6.34 1.24
C ILE A 60 2.55 -7.23 2.44
N GLN A 61 3.81 -7.28 2.85
CA GLN A 61 4.27 -7.96 4.05
C GLN A 61 4.01 -7.11 5.30
N SER A 62 3.79 -7.77 6.43
CA SER A 62 3.54 -7.09 7.70
C SER A 62 4.11 -7.86 8.88
N GLU A 63 4.76 -7.16 9.79
CA GLU A 63 5.29 -7.74 11.03
C GLU A 63 4.95 -6.86 12.23
N MET A 64 4.72 -7.50 13.37
CA MET A 64 4.58 -6.81 14.64
C MET A 64 5.94 -6.63 15.29
N VAL A 65 6.44 -5.40 15.28
CA VAL A 65 7.72 -5.03 15.87
C VAL A 65 7.49 -4.46 17.26
N ILE A 66 8.35 -4.84 18.20
CA ILE A 66 8.36 -4.30 19.57
C ILE A 66 9.60 -3.43 19.71
N HIS A 67 9.40 -2.14 20.00
CA HIS A 67 10.49 -1.20 20.19
C HIS A 67 10.13 -0.21 21.32
N ASN A 68 11.06 0.00 22.26
CA ASN A 68 10.85 0.83 23.46
C ASN A 68 9.56 0.47 24.23
N ASP A 69 9.35 -0.82 24.50
CA ASP A 69 8.15 -1.37 25.16
C ASP A 69 6.80 -1.12 24.43
N LYS A 70 6.84 -0.56 23.21
CA LYS A 70 5.66 -0.33 22.38
C LYS A 70 5.64 -1.31 21.22
N ARG A 71 4.46 -1.86 20.95
CA ARG A 71 4.22 -2.75 19.81
C ARG A 71 3.59 -1.95 18.68
N PHE A 72 4.15 -2.06 17.48
CA PHE A 72 3.58 -1.46 16.27
C PHE A 72 3.73 -2.39 15.08
N SER A 73 2.88 -2.18 14.08
CA SER A 73 2.95 -2.90 12.82
C SER A 73 3.89 -2.19 11.85
N LEU A 74 4.83 -2.94 11.30
CA LEU A 74 5.70 -2.55 10.20
C LEU A 74 5.19 -3.20 8.92
N TYR A 75 5.10 -2.42 7.84
CA TYR A 75 4.66 -2.90 6.53
C TYR A 75 5.72 -2.62 5.48
N TRP A 76 5.93 -3.54 4.55
CA TRP A 76 6.87 -3.40 3.43
C TRP A 76 6.43 -4.25 2.24
N LEU A 77 7.02 -3.99 1.07
CA LEU A 77 6.94 -4.88 -0.09
C LEU A 77 8.20 -5.72 -0.15
N ASP A 78 8.04 -6.99 -0.46
CA ASP A 78 9.18 -7.83 -0.78
C ASP A 78 9.71 -7.50 -2.19
N GLU A 79 10.93 -7.95 -2.44
CA GLU A 79 11.63 -7.69 -3.69
C GLU A 79 10.94 -8.35 -4.89
N ALA A 80 10.29 -9.51 -4.74
CA ALA A 80 9.57 -10.17 -5.82
C ALA A 80 8.36 -9.33 -6.25
N THR A 81 7.59 -8.81 -5.30
CA THR A 81 6.46 -7.91 -5.60
C THR A 81 6.91 -6.62 -6.31
N LEU A 82 8.08 -6.08 -5.97
CA LEU A 82 8.64 -4.91 -6.66
C LEU A 82 9.08 -5.25 -8.10
N LEU A 83 9.78 -6.38 -8.28
CA LEU A 83 10.26 -6.85 -9.58
C LEU A 83 9.10 -7.18 -10.53
N GLU A 84 8.02 -7.82 -10.05
CA GLU A 84 6.83 -8.09 -10.86
C GLU A 84 6.18 -6.80 -11.36
N SER A 85 6.17 -5.75 -10.52
CA SER A 85 5.66 -4.44 -10.93
C SER A 85 6.55 -3.78 -11.99
N GLU A 86 7.87 -3.93 -11.93
CA GLU A 86 8.78 -3.37 -12.94
C GLU A 86 8.72 -4.14 -14.27
N LEU A 87 8.63 -5.47 -14.22
CA LEU A 87 8.51 -6.33 -15.40
C LEU A 87 7.22 -6.04 -16.18
N SER A 88 6.09 -5.89 -15.49
CA SER A 88 4.82 -5.51 -16.12
C SER A 88 4.86 -4.14 -16.81
N ASN A 89 5.74 -3.24 -16.39
CA ASN A 89 5.91 -1.92 -17.01
C ASN A 89 6.87 -1.94 -18.22
N SER A 90 7.64 -3.03 -18.39
CA SER A 90 8.67 -3.16 -19.43
C SER A 90 8.22 -3.89 -20.70
N GLU A 91 7.11 -4.64 -20.67
CA GLU A 91 6.54 -5.32 -21.84
C GLU A 91 5.69 -4.42 -22.76
N VAL A 92 5.59 -3.13 -22.45
CA VAL A 92 4.92 -2.13 -23.30
C VAL A 92 5.96 -1.15 -23.85
N SER A 93 6.86 -1.61 -24.71
CA SER A 93 7.72 -0.74 -25.54
C SER A 93 8.09 -1.42 -26.85
#